data_AF-A0A3L7S0N2-F1
#
_entry.id   AF-A0A3L7S0N2-F1
#
_cell.length_a   1.000
_cell.length_b   1.000
_cell.length_c   1.000
_cell.angle_alpha   90.00
_cell.angle_beta   90.00
_cell.angle_gamma   90.00
#
_symmetry.space_group_name_H-M   'P 1'
#
loop_
_entity.id
_entity.type
_entity.pdbx_description
1 polymer ?
#
loop_
_entity_poly.entity_id
_entity_poly.type
_entity_poly.pdbx_seq_one_letter_code
_entity_poly.pdbx_strand_id
1 'polypeptide(L)'
;MVSIIGCTGDWFGGWDGLEKGSVDQFITADLQAGRLPQVIDKGEPAILVCHWPGIYFNGEEYGFNVFKEVVHRLHQRYDHLLWMKLSEIARYWAAKELTGISRQAEKLVFKAPYACPALTVELPSMQGTPQILQDGQTLPLKEVSSLRNLESGTVFRQGDKMTVCFDLQKGANELLQRI
;
A
#
# COMPACT_ATOMS: atom_id res chain seq x y z
N MET A 1 18.44 -2.37 6.40
CA MET A 1 18.28 -2.54 4.94
C MET A 1 16.87 -3.00 4.68
N VAL A 2 16.11 -2.36 3.78
CA VAL A 2 14.80 -2.86 3.34
C VAL A 2 15.03 -3.56 2.00
N SER A 3 14.56 -4.80 1.89
CA SER A 3 14.54 -5.52 0.62
C SER A 3 13.13 -5.51 0.07
N ILE A 4 12.99 -5.26 -1.24
CA ILE A 4 11.71 -5.37 -1.94
C ILE A 4 11.83 -6.51 -2.93
N ILE A 5 10.91 -7.46 -2.83
CA ILE A 5 10.91 -8.66 -3.66
C ILE A 5 9.91 -8.44 -4.80
N GLY A 6 10.39 -8.56 -6.03
CA GLY A 6 9.54 -8.61 -7.22
C GLY A 6 8.57 -9.78 -7.14
N CYS A 7 7.31 -9.55 -7.46
CA CYS A 7 6.30 -10.62 -7.44
C CYS A 7 6.15 -11.31 -8.80
N THR A 8 6.76 -10.77 -9.84
CA THR A 8 6.71 -11.26 -11.23
C THR A 8 8.09 -11.69 -11.71
N GLY A 9 8.13 -12.58 -12.69
CA GLY A 9 9.32 -12.77 -13.52
C GLY A 9 9.45 -11.65 -14.57
N ASP A 10 10.44 -11.80 -15.45
CA ASP A 10 10.71 -10.83 -16.51
C ASP A 10 9.80 -11.02 -17.74
N TRP A 11 8.50 -10.90 -17.49
CA TRP A 11 7.45 -11.30 -18.44
C TRP A 11 7.07 -10.21 -19.43
N PHE A 12 7.82 -9.11 -19.47
CA PHE A 12 7.67 -8.07 -20.49
C PHE A 12 8.46 -8.37 -21.77
N GLY A 13 9.42 -9.29 -21.71
CA GLY A 13 10.18 -9.75 -22.86
C GLY A 13 11.57 -10.29 -22.53
N GLY A 14 11.80 -10.70 -21.28
CA GLY A 14 13.10 -11.14 -20.81
C GLY A 14 14.12 -10.00 -20.67
N TRP A 15 15.26 -10.37 -20.09
CA TRP A 15 16.30 -9.40 -19.74
C TRP A 15 17.12 -9.01 -20.98
N ASP A 16 17.12 -9.89 -21.98
CA ASP A 16 17.82 -9.76 -23.26
C ASP A 16 16.91 -9.29 -24.40
N GLY A 17 15.58 -9.30 -24.22
CA GLY A 17 14.63 -8.89 -25.25
C GLY A 17 14.42 -9.93 -26.36
N LEU A 18 14.78 -11.20 -26.14
CA LEU A 18 14.67 -12.26 -27.15
C LEU A 18 13.28 -12.92 -27.19
N GLU A 19 12.46 -12.72 -26.17
CA GLU A 19 11.12 -13.29 -26.06
C GLU A 19 10.06 -12.19 -26.05
N LYS A 20 8.86 -12.50 -26.56
CA LYS A 20 7.72 -11.59 -26.43
C LYS A 20 7.13 -11.72 -25.02
N GLY A 21 6.82 -10.58 -24.42
CA GLY A 21 6.11 -10.55 -23.14
C GLY A 21 4.70 -11.17 -23.21
N SER A 22 4.15 -11.51 -22.05
CA SER A 22 2.81 -12.13 -21.96
C SER A 22 1.97 -11.47 -20.87
N VAL A 23 0.87 -10.84 -21.29
CA VAL A 23 -0.09 -10.20 -20.38
C VAL A 23 -0.70 -11.22 -19.41
N ASP A 24 -1.05 -12.41 -19.90
CA ASP A 24 -1.77 -13.42 -19.13
C ASP A 24 -0.95 -14.03 -17.98
N GLN A 25 0.38 -13.90 -18.01
CA GLN A 25 1.23 -14.25 -16.87
C GLN A 25 1.01 -13.28 -15.69
N PHE A 26 0.73 -12.01 -15.97
CA PHE A 26 0.39 -11.00 -14.97
C PHE A 26 -1.08 -11.11 -14.56
N ILE A 27 -2.00 -11.02 -15.53
CA ILE A 27 -3.44 -11.04 -15.31
C ILE A 27 -4.15 -11.51 -16.60
N THR A 28 -4.95 -12.57 -16.50
CA THR A 28 -5.67 -13.16 -17.64
C THR A 28 -6.79 -12.26 -18.15
N ALA A 29 -7.26 -12.50 -19.38
CA ALA A 29 -8.28 -11.66 -20.02
C ALA A 29 -9.66 -11.69 -19.31
N ASP A 30 -9.99 -12.79 -18.64
CA ASP A 30 -11.18 -12.91 -17.78
C ASP A 30 -10.97 -12.27 -16.39
N LEU A 31 -9.78 -11.69 -16.17
CA LEU A 31 -9.32 -11.05 -14.95
C LEU A 31 -9.16 -12.00 -13.75
N GLN A 32 -9.40 -13.31 -13.87
CA GLN A 32 -9.48 -14.21 -12.72
C GLN A 32 -8.15 -14.83 -12.28
N ALA A 33 -7.17 -14.91 -13.17
CA ALA A 33 -5.92 -15.61 -12.96
C ALA A 33 -4.71 -14.76 -13.37
N GLY A 34 -3.52 -15.36 -13.29
CA GLY A 34 -2.24 -14.66 -13.38
C GLY A 34 -1.67 -14.34 -12.00
N ARG A 35 -0.44 -13.82 -11.97
CA ARG A 35 0.28 -13.58 -10.72
C ARG A 35 -0.24 -12.40 -9.92
N LEU A 36 -0.66 -11.31 -10.59
CA LEU A 36 -1.05 -10.09 -9.90
C LEU A 36 -2.33 -10.29 -9.08
N PRO A 37 -3.38 -10.96 -9.58
CA PRO A 37 -4.54 -11.26 -8.73
C PRO A 37 -4.20 -12.09 -7.49
N GLN A 38 -3.31 -13.08 -7.61
CA GLN A 38 -2.90 -13.90 -6.46
C GLN A 38 -2.20 -13.10 -5.34
N VAL A 39 -1.48 -12.03 -5.70
CA VAL A 39 -0.73 -11.19 -4.76
C VAL A 39 -1.65 -10.11 -4.18
N ILE A 40 -2.41 -9.43 -5.05
CA ILE A 40 -3.30 -8.34 -4.67
C ILE A 40 -4.46 -8.86 -3.80
N ASP A 41 -5.06 -10.01 -4.13
CA ASP A 41 -6.17 -10.58 -3.36
C ASP A 41 -5.74 -11.04 -1.96
N LYS A 42 -4.42 -11.20 -1.72
CA LYS A 42 -3.84 -11.45 -0.39
C LYS A 42 -3.52 -10.18 0.39
N GLY A 43 -3.70 -9.00 -0.20
CA GLY A 43 -3.34 -7.70 0.39
C GLY A 43 -1.84 -7.42 0.39
N GLU A 44 -1.06 -8.10 -0.45
CA GLU A 44 0.40 -7.93 -0.55
C GLU A 44 0.76 -6.89 -1.63
N PRO A 45 1.89 -6.16 -1.50
CA PRO A 45 2.33 -5.23 -2.52
C PRO A 45 2.71 -5.95 -3.82
N ALA A 46 2.05 -5.58 -4.92
CA ALA A 46 2.36 -6.09 -6.25
C ALA A 46 3.53 -5.32 -6.87
N ILE A 47 4.72 -5.92 -6.90
CA ILE A 47 5.95 -5.34 -7.45
C ILE A 47 6.26 -5.97 -8.80
N LEU A 48 6.23 -5.18 -9.87
CA LEU A 48 6.55 -5.61 -11.22
C LEU A 48 8.03 -5.32 -11.51
N VAL A 49 8.73 -6.30 -12.09
CA VAL A 49 10.12 -6.18 -12.52
C VAL A 49 10.17 -6.21 -14.04
N CYS A 50 11.01 -5.37 -14.63
CA CYS A 50 11.24 -5.34 -16.08
C CYS A 50 12.67 -4.92 -16.39
N HIS A 51 13.10 -5.23 -17.61
CA HIS A 51 14.33 -4.71 -18.18
C HIS A 51 14.05 -3.94 -19.47
N TRP A 52 14.90 -2.96 -19.76
CA TRP A 52 14.77 -2.13 -20.95
C TRP A 52 14.69 -2.93 -22.26
N PRO A 53 15.51 -3.98 -22.49
CA PRO A 53 15.40 -4.79 -23.71
C PRO A 53 14.04 -5.45 -23.87
N GLY A 54 13.46 -6.03 -22.81
CA GLY A 54 12.12 -6.61 -22.85
C GLY A 54 11.02 -5.57 -23.08
N ILE A 55 11.09 -4.41 -22.43
CA ILE A 55 10.10 -3.34 -22.60
C ILE A 55 10.07 -2.81 -24.05
N TYR A 56 11.23 -2.53 -24.63
CA TYR A 56 11.33 -1.98 -25.98
C TYR A 56 11.25 -3.05 -27.07
N PHE A 57 11.63 -4.30 -26.78
CA PHE A 57 11.57 -5.47 -27.66
C PHE A 57 11.92 -5.14 -29.13
N ASN A 58 13.21 -5.09 -29.45
CA ASN A 58 13.72 -4.79 -30.81
C ASN A 58 13.15 -3.50 -31.44
N GLY A 59 12.70 -2.54 -30.63
CA GLY A 59 12.17 -1.25 -31.08
C GLY A 59 10.66 -1.24 -31.35
N GLU A 60 9.96 -2.37 -31.15
CA GLU A 60 8.51 -2.46 -31.35
C GLU A 60 7.68 -2.00 -30.14
N GLU A 61 8.33 -1.74 -28.99
CA GLU A 61 7.68 -1.40 -27.72
C GLU A 61 6.67 -2.47 -27.26
N TYR A 62 6.89 -3.73 -27.66
CA TYR A 62 5.95 -4.81 -27.39
C TYR A 62 5.72 -5.00 -25.87
N GLY A 63 6.79 -5.04 -25.08
CA GLY A 63 6.69 -5.14 -23.62
C GLY A 63 6.00 -3.94 -22.97
N PHE A 64 6.17 -2.74 -23.54
CA PHE A 64 5.42 -1.55 -23.11
C PHE A 64 3.91 -1.69 -23.40
N ASN A 65 3.53 -2.26 -24.54
CA ASN A 65 2.13 -2.57 -24.85
C ASN A 65 1.56 -3.63 -23.90
N VAL A 66 2.36 -4.65 -23.54
CA VAL A 66 2.01 -5.61 -22.47
C VAL A 66 1.74 -4.87 -21.15
N PHE A 67 2.62 -3.95 -20.74
CA PHE A 67 2.43 -3.17 -19.51
C PHE A 67 1.15 -2.34 -19.52
N LYS A 68 0.85 -1.64 -20.62
CA LYS A 68 -0.40 -0.87 -20.77
C LYS A 68 -1.64 -1.75 -20.59
N GLU A 69 -1.65 -2.93 -21.20
CA GLU A 69 -2.77 -3.87 -21.08
C GLU A 69 -2.89 -4.44 -19.67
N VAL A 70 -1.77 -4.75 -19.00
CA VAL A 70 -1.77 -5.18 -17.59
C VAL A 70 -2.40 -4.10 -16.70
N VAL A 71 -1.97 -2.85 -16.84
CA VAL A 71 -2.54 -1.71 -16.09
C VAL A 71 -4.03 -1.55 -16.37
N HIS A 72 -4.44 -1.69 -17.64
CA HIS A 72 -5.85 -1.63 -18.03
C HIS A 72 -6.69 -2.69 -17.31
N ARG A 73 -6.26 -3.96 -17.34
CA ARG A 73 -6.94 -5.08 -16.67
C ARG A 73 -6.96 -4.93 -15.16
N LEU A 74 -5.90 -4.41 -14.55
CA LEU A 74 -5.85 -4.11 -13.12
C LEU A 74 -6.91 -3.07 -12.74
N HIS A 75 -7.05 -1.98 -13.50
CA HIS A 75 -8.11 -0.99 -13.25
C HIS A 75 -9.53 -1.51 -13.51
N GLN A 76 -9.70 -2.49 -14.41
CA GLN A 76 -10.99 -3.15 -14.61
C GLN A 76 -11.38 -4.04 -13.43
N ARG A 77 -10.41 -4.77 -12.84
CA ARG A 77 -10.67 -5.67 -11.71
C ARG A 77 -10.70 -4.97 -10.36
N TYR A 78 -9.83 -3.97 -10.17
CA TYR A 78 -9.57 -3.34 -8.88
C TYR A 78 -9.77 -1.83 -8.95
N ASP A 79 -10.54 -1.32 -7.99
CA ASP A 79 -10.89 0.10 -7.83
C ASP A 79 -10.11 0.80 -6.70
N HIS A 80 -9.23 0.08 -6.01
CA HIS A 80 -8.60 0.51 -4.75
C HIS A 80 -7.07 0.32 -4.74
N LEU A 81 -6.43 0.21 -5.90
CA LEU A 81 -4.97 0.09 -5.98
C LEU A 81 -4.29 1.44 -5.79
N LEU A 82 -3.21 1.45 -5.02
CA LEU A 82 -2.33 2.61 -4.84
C LEU A 82 -1.04 2.40 -5.64
N TRP A 83 -0.74 3.33 -6.54
CA TRP A 83 0.53 3.34 -7.27
C TRP A 83 1.59 4.08 -6.46
N MET A 84 2.64 3.35 -6.07
CA MET A 84 3.69 3.86 -5.19
C MET A 84 5.07 3.63 -5.79
N LYS A 85 6.00 4.54 -5.50
CA LYS A 85 7.43 4.34 -5.75
C LYS A 85 7.96 3.26 -4.82
N LEU A 86 9.01 2.57 -5.24
CA LEU A 86 9.72 1.60 -4.39
C LEU A 86 10.18 2.22 -3.07
N SER A 87 10.61 3.48 -3.08
CA SER A 87 11.01 4.19 -1.86
C SER A 87 9.85 4.48 -0.90
N GLU A 88 8.63 4.62 -1.40
CA GLU A 88 7.42 4.84 -0.60
C GLU A 88 6.98 3.51 0.05
N ILE A 89 7.00 2.42 -0.71
CA ILE A 89 6.73 1.06 -0.19
C ILE A 89 7.78 0.70 0.88
N ALA A 90 9.06 0.94 0.61
CA ALA A 90 10.13 0.69 1.57
C ALA A 90 9.96 1.50 2.87
N ARG A 91 9.57 2.78 2.74
CA ARG A 91 9.31 3.66 3.88
C ARG A 91 8.13 3.17 4.70
N TYR A 92 7.03 2.79 4.05
CA TYR A 92 5.87 2.24 4.73
C TYR A 92 6.22 0.98 5.50
N TRP A 93 6.97 0.06 4.88
CA TRP A 93 7.43 -1.16 5.53
C TRP A 93 8.34 -0.87 6.73
N ALA A 94 9.32 0.04 6.57
CA ALA A 94 10.19 0.44 7.67
C ALA A 94 9.42 1.08 8.83
N ALA A 95 8.42 1.92 8.55
CA ALA A 95 7.58 2.54 9.57
C ALA A 95 6.70 1.50 10.28
N LYS A 96 6.07 0.59 9.53
CA LYS A 96 5.28 -0.52 10.08
C LYS A 96 6.09 -1.39 11.05
N GLU A 97 7.30 -1.78 10.65
CA GLU A 97 8.12 -2.72 11.44
C GLU A 97 8.84 -2.07 12.61
N LEU A 98 9.23 -0.79 12.51
CA LEU A 98 10.12 -0.15 13.48
C LEU A 98 9.44 0.90 14.36
N THR A 99 8.18 1.26 14.09
CA THR A 99 7.45 2.19 14.96
C THR A 99 7.07 1.48 16.25
N GLY A 100 7.64 1.96 17.37
CA GLY A 100 7.26 1.45 18.68
C GLY A 100 5.86 1.95 19.06
N ILE A 101 4.96 1.03 19.41
CA ILE A 101 3.60 1.36 19.86
C ILE A 101 3.51 1.01 21.35
N SER A 102 3.06 1.97 22.17
CA SER A 102 2.85 1.76 23.60
C SER A 102 1.53 2.38 24.05
N ARG A 103 0.82 1.70 24.95
CA ARG A 103 -0.41 2.22 25.56
C ARG A 103 -0.10 2.93 26.87
N GLN A 104 -0.66 4.12 27.04
CA GLN A 104 -0.54 4.91 28.27
C GLN A 104 -1.93 5.44 28.63
N ALA A 105 -2.56 4.90 29.68
CA ALA A 105 -3.89 5.29 30.16
C ALA A 105 -4.87 5.63 29.00
N GLU A 106 -5.07 6.92 28.76
CA GLU A 106 -5.99 7.52 27.78
C GLU A 106 -5.35 7.83 26.40
N LYS A 107 -4.26 7.16 26.04
CA LYS A 107 -3.63 7.33 24.71
C LYS A 107 -2.82 6.12 24.24
N LEU A 108 -2.69 6.01 22.92
CA LEU A 108 -1.63 5.22 22.28
C LEU A 108 -0.53 6.15 21.81
N VAL A 109 0.72 5.81 22.13
CA VAL A 109 1.90 6.58 21.72
C VAL A 109 2.69 5.77 20.69
N PHE A 110 2.90 6.39 19.54
CA PHE A 110 3.71 5.88 18.43
C PHE A 110 5.05 6.61 18.43
N LYS A 111 6.15 5.87 18.58
CA LYS A 111 7.51 6.38 18.48
C LYS A 111 8.12 5.93 17.15
N ALA A 112 8.04 6.80 16.16
CA ALA A 112 8.42 6.51 14.79
C ALA A 112 9.87 6.95 14.50
N PRO A 113 10.74 6.06 14.00
CA PRO A 113 12.09 6.45 13.57
C PRO A 113 12.09 7.27 12.26
N TYR A 114 11.02 7.18 11.47
CA TYR A 114 10.83 7.86 10.19
C TYR A 114 9.39 8.34 10.05
N ALA A 115 9.16 9.40 9.29
CA ALA A 115 7.82 9.79 8.89
C ALA A 115 7.27 8.81 7.84
N CYS A 116 5.96 8.58 7.84
CA CYS A 116 5.27 7.72 6.89
C CYS A 116 3.88 8.26 6.60
N PRO A 117 3.60 8.70 5.36
CA PRO A 117 2.25 9.06 4.97
C PRO A 117 1.28 7.90 5.13
N ALA A 118 0.02 8.20 5.46
CA ALA A 118 -1.10 7.27 5.50
C ALA A 118 -0.82 5.94 6.24
N LEU A 119 -0.07 5.98 7.35
CA LEU A 119 0.11 4.80 8.20
C LEU A 119 -1.26 4.35 8.70
N THR A 120 -1.59 3.09 8.46
CA THR A 120 -2.86 2.49 8.87
C THR A 120 -2.66 1.53 10.03
N VAL A 121 -3.45 1.68 11.08
CA VAL A 121 -3.37 0.87 12.31
C VAL A 121 -4.76 0.39 12.71
N GLU A 122 -4.90 -0.90 13.01
CA GLU A 122 -6.10 -1.47 13.63
C GLU A 122 -5.92 -1.53 15.15
N LEU A 123 -6.96 -1.12 15.88
CA LEU A 123 -6.99 -1.15 17.33
C LEU A 123 -8.42 -1.41 17.84
N PRO A 124 -8.61 -1.77 19.13
CA PRO A 124 -9.94 -1.84 19.72
C PRO A 124 -10.71 -0.53 19.55
N SER A 125 -12.00 -0.65 19.27
CA SER A 125 -12.91 0.48 19.15
C SER A 125 -13.02 1.22 20.47
N MET A 126 -13.40 2.48 20.35
CA MET A 126 -13.28 3.51 21.38
C MET A 126 -14.48 4.42 21.33
N GLN A 127 -14.95 4.86 22.50
CA GLN A 127 -16.00 5.89 22.52
C GLN A 127 -15.44 7.24 22.04
N GLY A 128 -16.34 8.09 21.53
CA GLY A 128 -15.98 9.42 21.03
C GLY A 128 -15.29 9.45 19.66
N THR A 129 -14.91 10.65 19.24
CA THR A 129 -14.17 10.88 17.98
C THR A 129 -12.67 10.78 18.26
N PRO A 130 -11.94 9.84 17.64
CA PRO A 130 -10.52 9.69 17.88
C PRO A 130 -9.75 10.87 17.28
N GLN A 131 -8.66 11.26 17.93
CA GLN A 131 -7.86 12.42 17.56
C GLN A 131 -6.37 12.06 17.57
N ILE A 132 -5.62 12.59 16.60
CA ILE A 132 -4.17 12.46 16.53
C ILE A 132 -3.54 13.74 17.08
N LEU A 133 -2.65 13.63 18.06
CA LEU A 133 -1.83 14.72 18.57
C LEU A 133 -0.41 14.59 17.99
N GLN A 134 0.01 15.65 17.30
CA GLN A 134 1.29 15.77 16.60
C GLN A 134 1.81 17.21 16.73
N ASP A 135 3.06 17.39 17.16
CA ASP A 135 3.66 18.72 17.35
C ASP A 135 2.78 19.72 18.15
N GLY A 136 2.05 19.22 19.15
CA GLY A 136 1.14 20.01 19.97
C GLY A 136 -0.19 20.36 19.31
N GLN A 137 -0.43 19.93 18.06
CA GLN A 137 -1.68 20.12 17.33
C GLN A 137 -2.54 18.85 17.39
N THR A 138 -3.83 19.03 17.70
CA THR A 138 -4.80 17.94 17.72
C THR A 138 -5.59 17.94 16.42
N LEU A 139 -5.46 16.86 15.64
CA LEU A 139 -6.12 16.65 14.37
C LEU A 139 -7.28 15.65 14.57
N PRO A 140 -8.55 16.06 14.34
CA PRO A 140 -9.68 15.13 14.42
C PRO A 140 -9.68 14.17 13.24
N LEU A 141 -10.07 12.92 13.49
CA LEU A 141 -10.23 11.92 12.43
C LEU A 141 -11.66 11.91 11.90
N LYS A 142 -11.80 11.91 10.58
CA LYS A 142 -13.09 11.82 9.88
C LYS A 142 -13.53 10.36 9.76
N GLU A 143 -14.77 10.07 10.14
CA GLU A 143 -15.33 8.73 9.99
C GLU A 143 -15.67 8.42 8.52
N VAL A 144 -15.32 7.22 8.07
CA VAL A 144 -15.62 6.71 6.72
C VAL A 144 -16.41 5.41 6.80
N SER A 145 -17.14 5.10 5.71
CA SER A 145 -18.08 3.96 5.67
C SER A 145 -17.46 2.62 5.31
N SER A 146 -16.19 2.57 4.87
CA SER A 146 -15.50 1.32 4.52
C SER A 146 -13.98 1.45 4.62
N LEU A 147 -13.29 0.31 4.73
CA LEU A 147 -11.81 0.26 4.68
C LEU A 147 -11.23 0.85 3.40
N ARG A 148 -11.94 0.74 2.26
CA ARG A 148 -11.48 1.27 0.97
C ARG A 148 -11.47 2.80 0.92
N ASN A 149 -12.19 3.44 1.84
CA ASN A 149 -12.25 4.90 1.94
C ASN A 149 -11.22 5.46 2.93
N LEU A 150 -10.34 4.61 3.48
CA LEU A 150 -9.28 5.06 4.37
C LEU A 150 -8.25 5.88 3.60
N GLU A 151 -8.10 7.12 4.03
CA GLU A 151 -7.04 8.04 3.66
C GLU A 151 -6.48 8.71 4.92
N SER A 152 -5.37 9.44 4.80
CA SER A 152 -4.80 10.16 5.95
C SER A 152 -5.84 11.08 6.60
N GLY A 153 -5.98 10.97 7.92
CA GLY A 153 -6.96 11.74 8.69
C GLY A 153 -8.33 11.06 8.81
N THR A 154 -8.44 9.76 8.52
CA THR A 154 -9.72 9.04 8.59
C THR A 154 -9.71 7.87 9.57
N VAL A 155 -10.92 7.45 9.96
CA VAL A 155 -11.17 6.28 10.77
C VAL A 155 -12.35 5.48 10.22
N PHE A 156 -12.20 4.17 10.17
CA PHE A 156 -13.28 3.22 9.90
C PHE A 156 -13.58 2.43 11.17
N ARG A 157 -14.87 2.31 11.55
CA ARG A 157 -15.30 1.53 12.71
C ARG A 157 -16.06 0.29 12.26
N GLN A 158 -15.73 -0.84 12.87
CA GLN A 158 -16.42 -2.11 12.62
C GLN A 158 -16.50 -2.90 13.93
N GLY A 159 -17.68 -2.92 14.55
CA GLY A 159 -17.91 -3.62 15.81
C GLY A 159 -17.01 -3.12 16.94
N ASP A 160 -16.24 -4.02 17.52
CA ASP A 160 -15.29 -3.79 18.61
C ASP A 160 -13.91 -3.33 18.12
N LYS A 161 -13.75 -3.06 16.82
CA LYS A 161 -12.50 -2.59 16.21
C LYS A 161 -12.67 -1.26 15.50
N MET A 162 -11.57 -0.53 15.38
CA MET A 162 -11.45 0.62 14.50
C MET A 162 -10.10 0.58 13.78
N THR A 163 -10.11 1.05 12.53
CA THR A 163 -8.93 1.20 11.70
C THR A 163 -8.71 2.68 11.46
N VAL A 164 -7.55 3.19 11.85
CA VAL A 164 -7.19 4.60 11.75
C VAL A 164 -6.10 4.75 10.69
N CYS A 165 -6.24 5.73 9.81
CA CYS A 165 -5.24 6.09 8.82
C CYS A 165 -4.82 7.55 9.03
N PHE A 166 -3.51 7.80 9.19
CA PHE A 166 -2.96 9.13 9.44
C PHE A 166 -1.51 9.23 8.97
N ASP A 167 -1.05 10.45 8.71
CA ASP A 167 0.35 10.69 8.40
C ASP A 167 1.18 10.59 9.67
N LEU A 168 2.02 9.56 9.77
CA LEU A 168 2.95 9.37 10.87
C LEU A 168 4.10 10.37 10.72
N GLN A 169 4.32 11.21 11.73
CA GLN A 169 5.51 12.06 11.81
C GLN A 169 6.66 11.31 12.47
N LYS A 170 7.91 11.69 12.14
CA LYS A 170 9.07 11.18 12.86
C LYS A 170 9.02 11.65 14.32
N GLY A 171 9.31 10.75 15.26
CA GLY A 171 9.25 11.03 16.68
C GLY A 171 7.95 10.54 17.31
N ALA A 172 7.41 11.31 18.25
CA ALA A 172 6.22 10.94 19.00
C ALA A 172 4.94 11.39 18.29
N ASN A 173 3.98 10.48 18.17
CA ASN A 173 2.61 10.75 17.73
C ASN A 173 1.68 10.13 18.76
N GLU A 174 0.56 10.75 19.06
CA GLU A 174 -0.37 10.22 20.06
C GLU A 174 -1.78 10.08 19.48
N LEU A 175 -2.39 8.91 19.60
CA LEU A 175 -3.82 8.72 19.36
C LEU A 175 -4.54 8.84 20.70
N LEU A 176 -5.35 9.88 20.85
CA LEU A 176 -6.10 10.17 22.06
C LEU A 176 -7.32 9.27 22.17
N GLN A 177 -7.43 8.61 23.32
CA GLN A 177 -8.52 7.76 23.74
C GLN A 177 -9.38 8.61 24.69
N ARG A 178 -10.46 9.25 24.24
CA ARG A 178 -11.40 9.87 25.17
C ARG A 178 -12.38 8.79 25.62
N ILE A 179 -12.24 8.31 26.86
CA ILE A 179 -13.29 7.52 27.53
C ILE A 179 -14.52 8.39 27.77
#